data_AF-A0A7G8ES55-F1
#
_entry.id   AF-A0A7G8ES55-F1
#
_cell.length_a   1.000
_cell.length_b   1.000
_cell.length_c   1.000
_cell.angle_alpha   90.00
_cell.angle_beta   90.00
_cell.angle_gamma   90.00
#
_symmetry.space_group_name_H-M   'P 1'
#
loop_
_entity.id
_entity.type
_entity.pdbx_description
1 polymer ?
#
loop_
_entity_poly.entity_id
_entity_poly.type
_entity_poly.pdbx_seq_one_letter_code
_entity_poly.pdbx_strand_id
1 'polypeptide(L)'
;MTASVKSVVSLPSSDLDREQLLARARQWFEQARVQADEGNIAGSAQTILKALDQERRAGSVGPQVMQLIKPRPTSSNWGNRS
;
A
#
# COMPACT_ATOMS: atom_id res chain seq x y z
N MET A 1 30.81 25.86 15.70
CA MET A 1 29.89 24.83 16.20
C MET A 1 28.49 25.18 15.72
N THR A 2 28.04 24.64 14.60
CA THR A 2 26.71 24.91 14.04
C THR A 2 25.82 23.69 14.28
N ALA A 3 24.92 23.79 15.27
CA ALA A 3 23.91 22.76 15.53
C ALA A 3 22.81 22.87 14.46
N SER A 4 22.74 21.88 13.57
CA SER A 4 21.65 21.72 12.62
C SER A 4 20.42 21.20 13.38
N VAL A 5 19.45 22.08 13.63
CA VAL A 5 18.14 21.72 14.19
C VAL A 5 17.39 20.93 13.11
N LYS A 6 17.36 19.59 13.25
CA LYS A 6 16.48 18.75 12.44
C LYS A 6 15.03 19.07 12.84
N SER A 7 14.33 19.76 11.96
CA SER A 7 12.88 19.93 11.99
C SER A 7 12.22 18.56 12.20
N VAL A 8 11.56 18.36 13.34
CA VAL A 8 10.80 17.16 13.64
C VAL A 8 9.44 17.32 12.96
N VAL A 9 9.39 17.09 11.64
CA VAL A 9 8.13 17.03 10.92
C VAL A 9 7.40 15.78 11.40
N SER A 10 6.31 15.97 12.14
CA SER A 10 5.42 14.87 12.53
C SER A 10 4.75 14.33 11.27
N LEU A 11 5.12 13.12 10.87
CA LEU A 11 4.48 12.41 9.77
C LEU A 11 3.04 12.06 10.16
N PRO A 12 2.06 12.20 9.24
CA PRO A 12 0.70 11.74 9.50
C PRO A 12 0.69 10.22 9.72
N SER A 13 -0.26 9.72 10.52
CA SER A 13 -0.32 8.31 10.92
C SER A 13 -0.31 7.32 9.75
N SER A 14 -0.92 7.68 8.62
CA SER A 14 -0.90 6.88 7.38
C SER A 14 0.50 6.71 6.79
N ASP A 15 1.34 7.75 6.86
CA ASP A 15 2.71 7.66 6.34
C ASP A 15 3.56 6.77 7.24
N LEU A 16 3.33 6.82 8.56
CA LEU A 16 3.96 5.92 9.51
C LEU A 16 3.55 4.45 9.27
N ASP A 17 2.26 4.19 9.02
CA ASP A 17 1.78 2.85 8.70
C ASP A 17 2.38 2.33 7.39
N ARG A 18 2.48 3.21 6.37
CA ARG A 18 3.15 2.90 5.11
C ARG A 18 4.61 2.52 5.31
N GLU A 19 5.36 3.31 6.08
CA GLU A 19 6.78 3.04 6.37
C GLU A 19 6.96 1.71 7.11
N GLN A 20 6.11 1.39 8.06
CA GLN A 20 6.15 0.12 8.78
C GLN A 20 5.89 -1.08 7.86
N LEU A 21 4.92 -0.97 6.95
CA LEU A 21 4.64 -2.01 5.95
C LEU A 21 5.85 -2.23 5.04
N LEU A 22 6.48 -1.14 4.56
CA LEU A 22 7.68 -1.22 3.74
C LEU A 22 8.89 -1.79 4.51
N ALA A 23 9.03 -1.49 5.80
CA ALA A 23 10.08 -2.06 6.64
C ALA A 23 9.91 -3.58 6.78
N ARG A 24 8.68 -4.06 7.00
CA ARG A 24 8.38 -5.50 7.03
C ARG A 24 8.60 -6.17 5.67
N ALA A 25 8.25 -5.51 4.57
CA ALA A 25 8.52 -6.04 3.23
C ALA A 25 10.02 -6.33 3.02
N ARG A 26 10.89 -5.38 3.41
CA ARG A 26 12.35 -5.54 3.33
C ARG A 26 12.85 -6.72 4.16
N GLN A 27 12.32 -6.90 5.38
CA GLN A 27 12.67 -8.04 6.23
C GLN A 27 12.32 -9.38 5.57
N TRP A 28 11.14 -9.47 4.95
CA TRP A 28 10.74 -10.67 4.22
C TRP A 28 11.62 -10.92 2.99
N PHE A 29 11.99 -9.88 2.23
CA PHE A 29 12.91 -10.05 1.10
C PHE A 29 14.29 -10.55 1.53
N GLU A 30 14.82 -10.05 2.65
CA GLU A 30 16.10 -10.55 3.19
C GLU A 30 16.00 -12.03 3.58
N GLN A 31 14.91 -12.44 4.23
CA GLN A 31 14.68 -13.85 4.55
C GLN A 31 14.51 -14.72 3.30
N ALA A 32 13.83 -14.21 2.27
CA ALA A 32 13.69 -14.91 1.00
C ALA A 32 15.04 -15.12 0.31
N ARG A 33 15.94 -14.13 0.41
CA ARG A 33 17.31 -14.23 -0.10
C ARG A 33 18.09 -15.32 0.62
N VAL A 34 18.07 -15.33 1.96
CA VAL A 34 18.71 -16.39 2.77
C VAL A 34 18.20 -17.77 2.36
N GLN A 35 16.88 -17.94 2.23
CA GLN A 35 16.28 -19.22 1.81
C GLN A 35 16.70 -19.62 0.38
N ALA A 36 16.84 -18.66 -0.53
CA ALA A 36 17.32 -18.94 -1.88
C ALA A 36 18.79 -19.38 -1.89
N ASP A 37 19.63 -18.69 -1.10
CA ASP A 37 21.06 -19.01 -0.95
C ASP A 37 21.26 -20.40 -0.31
N GLU A 38 20.35 -20.84 0.56
CA GLU A 38 20.29 -22.18 1.14
C GLU A 38 19.71 -23.25 0.18
N GLY A 39 19.28 -22.86 -1.03
CA GLY A 39 18.65 -23.76 -2.00
C GLY A 39 17.17 -24.07 -1.73
N ASN A 40 16.56 -23.47 -0.71
CA ASN A 40 15.14 -23.59 -0.40
C ASN A 40 14.29 -22.64 -1.27
N ILE A 41 14.20 -22.98 -2.57
CA ILE A 41 13.49 -22.17 -3.57
C ILE A 41 12.01 -22.03 -3.25
N ALA A 42 11.36 -23.11 -2.80
CA ALA A 42 9.93 -23.09 -2.46
C ALA A 42 9.64 -22.18 -1.27
N GLY A 43 10.47 -22.24 -0.22
CA GLY A 43 10.39 -21.32 0.92
C GLY A 43 10.61 -19.88 0.49
N SER A 44 11.65 -19.62 -0.31
CA SER A 44 11.97 -18.28 -0.82
C SER A 44 10.78 -17.68 -1.58
N ALA A 45 10.15 -18.45 -2.48
CA ALA A 45 8.98 -18.00 -3.23
C ALA A 45 7.80 -17.64 -2.31
N GLN A 46 7.50 -18.46 -1.30
CA GLN A 46 6.46 -18.15 -0.31
C GLN A 46 6.76 -16.86 0.45
N THR A 47 8.03 -16.64 0.80
CA THR A 47 8.46 -15.45 1.54
C THR A 47 8.42 -14.19 0.66
N ILE A 48 8.75 -14.28 -0.63
CA ILE A 48 8.58 -13.19 -1.61
C ILE A 48 7.11 -12.76 -1.70
N LEU A 49 6.17 -13.70 -1.76
CA LEU A 49 4.74 -13.37 -1.81
C LEU A 49 4.29 -12.59 -0.57
N LYS A 50 4.82 -12.92 0.62
CA LYS A 50 4.55 -12.16 1.84
C LYS A 50 5.10 -10.74 1.75
N ALA A 51 6.30 -10.55 1.22
CA ALA A 51 6.90 -9.24 1.02
C ALA A 51 6.05 -8.37 0.08
N LEU A 52 5.66 -8.93 -1.08
CA LEU A 52 4.82 -8.25 -2.08
C LEU A 52 3.45 -7.86 -1.52
N ASP A 53 2.85 -8.68 -0.65
CA ASP A 53 1.57 -8.30 -0.01
C ASP A 53 1.74 -7.09 0.91
N GLN A 54 2.88 -6.97 1.62
CA GLN A 54 3.16 -5.77 2.42
C GLN A 54 3.36 -4.52 1.54
N GLU A 55 4.06 -4.64 0.40
CA GLU A 55 4.21 -3.54 -0.56
C GLU A 55 2.88 -3.10 -1.16
N ARG A 56 2.03 -4.07 -1.55
CA ARG A 56 0.68 -3.82 -2.06
C ARG A 56 -0.17 -3.07 -1.03
N ARG A 57 -0.11 -3.49 0.24
CA ARG A 57 -0.80 -2.80 1.34
C ARG A 57 -0.24 -1.39 1.50
N ALA A 58 1.08 -1.20 1.50
CA ALA A 58 1.71 0.11 1.61
C ALA A 58 1.27 1.05 0.47
N GLY A 59 1.12 0.56 -0.75
CA GLY A 59 0.58 1.31 -1.89
C GLY A 59 -0.91 1.67 -1.74
N SER A 60 -1.64 0.94 -0.91
CA SER A 60 -3.04 1.22 -0.57
C SER A 60 -3.19 2.14 0.64
N VAL A 61 -2.11 2.44 1.37
CA VAL A 61 -2.11 3.40 2.49
C VAL A 61 -1.94 4.81 1.93
N GLY A 62 -3.00 5.61 2.05
CA GLY A 62 -3.06 7.00 1.61
C GLY A 62 -4.51 7.48 1.47
N PRO A 63 -4.72 8.76 1.09
CA PRO A 63 -6.06 9.28 0.86
C PRO A 63 -6.79 8.45 -0.20
N GLN A 64 -7.82 7.71 0.22
CA GLN A 64 -8.66 6.97 -0.71
C GLN A 64 -9.51 7.99 -1.48
N VAL A 65 -9.20 8.19 -2.76
CA VAL A 65 -10.08 8.97 -3.65
C VAL A 65 -11.32 8.13 -3.92
N MET A 66 -12.36 8.33 -3.10
CA MET A 66 -13.68 7.76 -3.34
C MET A 66 -14.22 8.34 -4.65
N GLN A 67 -14.10 7.57 -5.74
CA GLN A 67 -14.79 7.85 -6.99
C GLN A 67 -16.28 7.55 -6.79
N LEU A 68 -17.01 8.49 -6.20
CA LEU A 68 -18.46 8.46 -6.11
C LEU A 68 -19.02 8.43 -7.54
N ILE A 69 -19.53 7.28 -7.96
CA ILE A 69 -20.29 7.18 -9.21
C ILE A 69 -21.55 8.02 -9.02
N LYS A 70 -21.70 9.08 -9.82
CA LYS A 70 -22.92 9.88 -9.82
C LYS A 70 -24.09 9.02 -10.30
N PRO A 71 -25.20 8.89 -9.55
CA PRO A 71 -26.37 8.16 -10.00
C PRO A 71 -26.92 8.79 -11.29
N ARG A 72 -27.22 7.96 -12.29
CA ARG A 72 -27.82 8.46 -13.52
C ARG A 72 -29.23 8.98 -13.22
N PRO A 73 -29.61 10.19 -13.69
CA PRO A 73 -30.99 10.63 -13.57
C PRO A 73 -31.86 9.63 -14.32
N THR A 74 -32.75 8.94 -13.60
CA THR A 74 -33.83 8.18 -14.21
C THR A 74 -34.75 9.21 -14.88
N SER A 75 -34.61 9.40 -16.19
CA SER A 75 -35.64 10.11 -16.95
C SER A 75 -36.89 9.23 -16.98
N SER A 76 -37.66 9.24 -15.90
CA SER A 76 -39.04 8.81 -15.90
C SER A 76 -39.86 9.88 -16.63
N ASN A 77 -39.77 9.90 -17.96
CA ASN A 77 -40.81 10.49 -18.78
C ASN A 77 -40.97 9.69 -20.08
N TRP A 78 -41.21 8.39 -19.90
CA TRP A 78 -41.84 7.59 -20.94
C TRP A 78 -43.31 8.04 -21.02
N GLY A 79 -43.63 8.81 -22.06
CA GLY A 79 -45.00 8.98 -22.53
C GLY A 79 -45.74 10.21 -22.03
N ASN A 80 -45.49 11.35 -22.65
CA ASN A 80 -46.52 12.37 -22.85
C ASN A 80 -46.62 12.65 -24.35
N ARG A 81 -47.38 11.81 -25.06
CA ARG A 81 -47.89 12.08 -26.41
C ARG A 81 -49.40 12.25 -26.25
N SER A 82 -49.82 13.48 -26.00
CA SER A 82 -51.18 13.94 -26.28
C SER A 82 -51.26 14.35 -27.75
#